data_AF-R7VFX7-F1
#
_entry.id   AF-R7VFX7-F1
#
_cell.length_a   1.000
_cell.length_b   1.000
_cell.length_c   1.000
_cell.angle_alpha   90.00
_cell.angle_beta   90.00
_cell.angle_gamma   90.00
#
_symmetry.space_group_name_H-M   'P 1'
#
loop_
_entity.id
_entity.type
_entity.pdbx_description
1 polymer ?
#
loop_
_entity_poly.entity_id
_entity_poly.type
_entity_poly.pdbx_seq_one_letter_code
_entity_poly.pdbx_strand_id
1 'polypeptide(L)'
;VIDLSEISPECGLEWCHLLPLVTCRILVAGGDGTVGWVLQAIDNLRLKPSPEVCILPLGTGNDLARVLNWGDGYTGDIDVQDILHGMRHADAVKLDRWRVEVTRAKHFGIRMPRKTLMMNNYASIGVDALVTLNFHRHRESRPILFGSRLINKNVYLSKVVLFTPKWDRLVPLMVFLVELAGQLLFYSSSDSIFSRIYKNEENIKIIIFQRDIMNL
;
A
#
# COMPACT_ATOMS: atom_id res chain seq x y z
N VAL A 1 0.82 -17.31 9.97
CA VAL A 1 0.10 -16.36 9.10
C VAL A 1 -0.97 -15.70 9.95
N ILE A 2 -1.16 -14.39 9.82
CA ILE A 2 -2.11 -13.58 10.58
C ILE A 2 -3.14 -13.06 9.59
N ASP A 3 -4.40 -13.44 9.78
CA ASP A 3 -5.50 -12.93 8.98
C ASP A 3 -5.97 -11.58 9.54
N LEU A 4 -5.81 -10.54 8.73
CA LEU A 4 -6.18 -9.16 9.03
C LEU A 4 -7.69 -8.91 8.97
N SER A 5 -8.49 -9.87 8.50
CA SER A 5 -9.94 -9.83 8.62
C SER A 5 -10.43 -10.24 10.02
N GLU A 6 -9.64 -11.05 10.73
CA GLU A 6 -9.96 -11.56 12.06
C GLU A 6 -9.21 -10.80 13.17
N ILE A 7 -7.95 -10.47 12.94
CA ILE A 7 -7.03 -9.93 13.95
C ILE A 7 -6.44 -8.61 13.46
N SER A 8 -6.38 -7.60 14.34
CA SER A 8 -5.74 -6.33 14.00
C SER A 8 -4.23 -6.49 13.80
N PRO A 9 -3.60 -5.67 12.94
CA PRO A 9 -2.16 -5.71 12.75
C PRO A 9 -1.41 -5.42 14.05
N GLU A 10 -1.96 -4.57 14.94
CA GLU A 10 -1.37 -4.30 16.25
C GLU A 10 -1.20 -5.58 17.07
N CYS A 11 -2.25 -6.40 17.20
CA CYS A 11 -2.18 -7.67 17.91
C CYS A 11 -1.18 -8.64 17.24
N GLY A 12 -1.15 -8.67 15.92
CA GLY A 12 -0.19 -9.53 15.21
C GLY A 12 1.27 -9.08 15.35
N LEU A 13 1.49 -7.79 15.52
CA LEU A 13 2.82 -7.18 15.69
C LEU A 13 3.36 -7.32 17.12
N GLU A 14 2.54 -7.69 18.12
CA GLU A 14 3.02 -7.96 19.49
C GLU A 14 4.12 -9.02 19.52
N TRP A 15 4.11 -9.97 18.58
CA TRP A 15 5.17 -10.96 18.41
C TRP A 15 6.55 -10.35 18.18
N CYS A 16 6.62 -9.18 17.54
CA CYS A 16 7.88 -8.45 17.36
C CYS A 16 8.41 -7.92 18.70
N HIS A 17 7.53 -7.62 19.67
CA HIS A 17 7.93 -7.20 21.02
C HIS A 17 8.63 -8.30 21.79
N LEU A 18 8.26 -9.56 21.52
CA LEU A 18 8.88 -10.74 22.13
C LEU A 18 10.29 -11.04 21.60
N LEU A 19 10.77 -10.27 20.61
CA LEU A 19 12.04 -10.48 19.92
C LEU A 19 12.88 -9.19 19.85
N PRO A 20 13.21 -8.59 21.00
CA PRO A 20 13.78 -7.24 21.07
C PRO A 20 15.21 -7.11 20.49
N LEU A 21 15.87 -8.23 20.20
CA LEU A 21 17.25 -8.26 19.69
C LEU A 21 17.33 -8.56 18.18
N VAL A 22 16.20 -8.75 17.50
CA VAL A 22 16.17 -9.18 16.10
C VAL A 22 15.28 -8.25 15.29
N THR A 23 15.80 -7.72 14.19
CA THR A 23 14.98 -7.01 13.21
C THR A 23 14.06 -8.00 12.52
N CYS A 24 12.75 -7.87 12.77
CA CYS A 24 11.75 -8.72 12.13
C CYS A 24 11.52 -8.25 10.69
N ARG A 25 11.40 -9.19 9.75
CA ARG A 25 10.98 -8.92 8.37
C ARG A 25 9.60 -9.53 8.14
N ILE A 26 8.66 -8.68 7.73
CA ILE A 26 7.24 -8.98 7.70
C ILE A 26 6.78 -8.97 6.25
N LEU A 27 6.03 -9.99 5.82
CA LEU A 27 5.38 -10.01 4.52
C LEU A 27 3.94 -9.55 4.66
N VAL A 28 3.53 -8.56 3.87
CA VAL A 28 2.14 -8.11 3.82
C VAL A 28 1.54 -8.46 2.48
N ALA A 29 0.61 -9.41 2.49
CA ALA A 29 -0.14 -9.89 1.34
C ALA A 29 -1.45 -9.10 1.19
N GLY A 30 -1.51 -8.22 0.20
CA GLY A 30 -2.65 -7.34 -0.02
C GLY A 30 -2.39 -6.22 -1.04
N GLY A 31 -3.20 -5.16 -0.98
CA GLY A 31 -2.98 -3.92 -1.74
C GLY A 31 -2.44 -2.79 -0.85
N ASP A 32 -2.31 -1.59 -1.42
CA ASP A 32 -1.72 -0.42 -0.73
C ASP A 32 -2.41 -0.07 0.59
N GLY A 33 -3.74 -0.25 0.66
CA GLY A 33 -4.50 -0.02 1.90
C GLY A 33 -4.13 -0.99 3.03
N THR A 34 -3.88 -2.27 2.71
CA THR A 34 -3.45 -3.27 3.69
C THR A 34 -2.03 -2.97 4.16
N VAL A 35 -1.12 -2.67 3.24
CA VAL A 35 0.27 -2.27 3.57
C VAL A 35 0.27 -1.03 4.45
N GLY A 36 -0.55 -0.02 4.12
CA GLY A 36 -0.65 1.19 4.93
C GLY A 36 -1.22 0.98 6.32
N TRP A 37 -2.15 0.03 6.50
CA TRP A 37 -2.67 -0.32 7.81
C TRP A 37 -1.59 -0.96 8.69
N VAL A 38 -0.80 -1.89 8.15
CA VAL A 38 0.32 -2.51 8.88
C VAL A 38 1.39 -1.48 9.24
N LEU A 39 1.78 -0.61 8.30
CA LEU A 39 2.74 0.46 8.57
C LEU A 39 2.24 1.43 9.67
N GLN A 40 0.95 1.76 9.66
CA GLN A 40 0.35 2.57 10.73
C GLN A 40 0.41 1.88 12.09
N ALA A 41 0.17 0.57 12.13
CA ALA A 41 0.26 -0.21 13.37
C ALA A 41 1.69 -0.25 13.92
N ILE A 42 2.70 -0.40 13.06
CA ILE A 42 4.13 -0.31 13.44
C ILE A 42 4.43 1.05 14.09
N ASP A 43 3.98 2.16 13.48
CA ASP A 43 4.16 3.51 14.03
C ASP A 43 3.49 3.67 15.40
N ASN A 44 2.27 3.14 15.54
CA ASN A 44 1.48 3.23 16.77
C ASN A 44 2.16 2.50 17.93
N LEU A 45 2.71 1.30 17.65
CA LEU A 45 3.38 0.46 18.63
C LEU A 45 4.81 0.91 18.94
N ARG A 46 5.42 1.73 18.08
CA ARG A 46 6.79 2.26 18.25
C ARG A 46 7.83 1.16 18.51
N LEU A 47 7.73 0.07 17.76
CA LEU A 47 8.56 -1.12 17.92
C LEU A 47 10.06 -0.83 17.73
N LYS A 48 10.90 -1.50 18.52
CA LYS A 48 12.37 -1.41 18.46
C LYS A 48 13.00 -2.80 18.56
N PRO A 49 13.84 -3.21 17.59
CA PRO A 49 14.08 -2.56 16.30
C PRO A 49 12.80 -2.46 15.46
N SER A 50 12.70 -1.44 14.59
CA SER A 50 11.53 -1.30 13.72
C SER A 50 11.51 -2.45 12.71
N PRO A 51 10.39 -3.17 12.56
CA PRO A 51 10.29 -4.22 11.55
C PRO A 51 10.43 -3.67 10.13
N GLU A 52 10.99 -4.49 9.25
CA GLU A 52 11.06 -4.28 7.81
C GLU A 52 9.85 -4.89 7.13
N VAL A 53 9.27 -4.22 6.14
CA VAL A 53 8.04 -4.65 5.47
C VAL A 53 8.32 -5.00 4.01
N CYS A 54 8.04 -6.26 3.66
CA CYS A 54 7.97 -6.76 2.29
C CYS A 54 6.51 -6.79 1.83
N ILE A 55 6.28 -6.59 0.53
CA ILE A 55 4.94 -6.53 -0.03
C ILE A 55 4.71 -7.73 -0.95
N LEU A 56 3.62 -8.47 -0.71
CA LEU A 56 3.06 -9.40 -1.69
C LEU A 56 1.85 -8.72 -2.36
N PRO A 57 2.02 -8.17 -3.57
CA PRO A 57 0.98 -7.39 -4.28
C PRO A 57 -0.20 -8.25 -4.74
N LEU A 58 -1.22 -8.36 -3.90
CA LEU A 58 -2.48 -9.05 -4.21
C LEU A 58 -3.64 -8.09 -4.51
N GLY A 59 -3.44 -6.79 -4.30
CA GLY A 59 -4.43 -5.76 -4.59
C GLY A 59 -4.57 -5.42 -6.08
N THR A 60 -5.45 -4.47 -6.39
CA THR A 60 -5.65 -3.95 -7.77
C THR A 60 -4.72 -2.76 -8.10
N GLY A 61 -4.47 -1.88 -7.13
CA GLY A 61 -3.66 -0.66 -7.29
C GLY A 61 -2.16 -0.91 -7.19
N ASN A 62 -1.70 -1.57 -6.12
CA ASN A 62 -0.32 -2.02 -5.87
C ASN A 62 0.77 -0.97 -6.18
N ASP A 63 0.49 0.32 -6.05
CA ASP A 63 1.44 1.38 -6.40
C ASP A 63 2.73 1.29 -5.58
N LEU A 64 2.62 1.03 -4.28
CA LEU A 64 3.78 0.89 -3.39
C LEU A 64 4.65 -0.30 -3.79
N ALA A 65 4.03 -1.42 -4.16
CA ALA A 65 4.77 -2.61 -4.60
C ALA A 65 5.55 -2.33 -5.89
N ARG A 66 4.98 -1.56 -6.82
CA ARG A 66 5.65 -1.16 -8.06
C ARG A 66 6.86 -0.29 -7.81
N VAL A 67 6.69 0.77 -7.02
CA VAL A 67 7.76 1.71 -6.70
C VAL A 67 8.90 1.05 -5.91
N LEU A 68 8.56 0.11 -5.02
CA LEU A 68 9.52 -0.64 -4.21
C LEU A 68 9.99 -1.94 -4.87
N ASN A 69 9.67 -2.14 -6.15
CA ASN A 69 10.12 -3.27 -6.97
C ASN A 69 9.73 -4.67 -6.44
N TRP A 70 8.57 -4.80 -5.79
CA TRP A 70 7.92 -6.06 -5.42
C TRP A 70 6.98 -6.59 -6.52
N GLY A 71 6.81 -5.82 -7.59
CA GLY A 71 6.04 -6.18 -8.78
C GLY A 71 4.60 -5.67 -8.81
N ASP A 72 3.93 -5.90 -9.94
CA ASP A 72 2.58 -5.38 -10.23
C ASP A 72 1.46 -6.27 -9.65
N GLY A 73 1.82 -7.49 -9.26
CA GLY A 73 0.98 -8.49 -8.62
C GLY A 73 0.74 -9.76 -9.43
N TYR A 74 0.25 -10.81 -8.78
CA TYR A 74 0.38 -12.20 -9.26
C TYR A 74 -0.86 -12.75 -9.95
N THR A 75 -0.76 -13.12 -11.23
CA THR A 75 -1.82 -13.81 -11.97
C THR A 75 -1.44 -15.27 -12.16
N GLY A 76 -1.93 -16.15 -11.28
CA GLY A 76 -1.63 -17.59 -11.33
C GLY A 76 -0.95 -18.10 -10.07
N ASP A 77 -0.32 -19.26 -10.18
CA ASP A 77 0.38 -19.89 -9.06
C ASP A 77 1.56 -19.02 -8.61
N ILE A 78 1.64 -18.83 -7.30
CA ILE A 78 2.69 -18.05 -6.66
C ILE A 78 3.74 -19.03 -6.16
N ASP A 79 4.97 -18.94 -6.68
CA ASP A 79 6.07 -19.72 -6.13
C ASP A 79 6.50 -19.13 -4.78
N VAL A 80 6.19 -19.86 -3.71
CA VAL A 80 6.55 -19.48 -2.34
C VAL A 80 8.06 -19.41 -2.16
N GLN A 81 8.84 -20.25 -2.86
CA GLN A 81 10.30 -20.22 -2.76
C GLN A 81 10.88 -18.92 -3.31
N ASP A 82 10.37 -18.46 -4.45
CA ASP A 82 10.80 -17.19 -5.04
C ASP A 82 10.48 -16.00 -4.13
N ILE A 83 9.29 -15.99 -3.51
CA ILE A 83 8.94 -14.96 -2.52
C ILE A 83 9.90 -15.00 -1.33
N LEU A 84 10.11 -16.17 -0.73
CA LEU A 84 10.98 -16.30 0.44
C LEU A 84 12.43 -15.95 0.10
N HIS A 85 12.88 -16.28 -1.11
CA HIS A 85 14.20 -15.92 -1.60
C HIS A 85 14.32 -14.40 -1.80
N GLY A 86 13.36 -13.76 -2.47
CA GLY A 86 13.32 -12.31 -2.65
C GLY A 86 13.25 -11.59 -1.31
N MET A 87 12.41 -12.07 -0.39
CA MET A 87 12.32 -11.57 0.98
C MET A 87 13.61 -11.75 1.76
N ARG A 88 14.44 -12.76 1.53
CA ARG A 88 15.69 -12.93 2.27
C ARG A 88 16.78 -11.97 1.77
N HIS A 89 16.81 -11.71 0.48
CA HIS A 89 17.87 -10.94 -0.18
C HIS A 89 17.51 -9.50 -0.47
N ALA A 90 16.27 -9.07 -0.19
CA ALA A 90 15.85 -7.70 -0.39
C ALA A 90 16.62 -6.72 0.51
N ASP A 91 16.99 -5.59 -0.07
CA ASP A 91 17.56 -4.46 0.66
C ASP A 91 16.45 -3.62 1.31
N ALA A 92 16.72 -3.16 2.54
CA ALA A 92 15.82 -2.29 3.25
C ALA A 92 15.97 -0.83 2.74
N VAL A 93 14.86 -0.24 2.35
CA VAL A 93 14.77 1.18 1.95
C VAL A 93 13.85 1.94 2.89
N LYS A 94 14.17 3.21 3.16
CA LYS A 94 13.32 4.09 3.96
C LYS A 94 12.17 4.60 3.10
N LEU A 95 10.97 4.62 3.67
CA LEU A 95 9.78 5.14 3.03
C LEU A 95 9.33 6.42 3.75
N ASP A 96 9.28 7.53 3.02
CA ASP A 96 8.71 8.78 3.53
C ASP A 96 7.18 8.69 3.52
N ARG A 97 6.56 9.17 4.61
CA ARG A 97 5.11 9.09 4.82
C ARG A 97 4.54 10.45 5.15
N TRP A 98 3.37 10.74 4.61
CA TRP A 98 2.75 12.06 4.62
C TRP A 98 1.72 12.14 5.74
N ARG A 99 1.87 13.15 6.61
CA ARG A 99 0.84 13.52 7.59
C ARG A 99 -0.12 14.52 6.97
N VAL A 100 -1.30 14.06 6.58
CA VAL A 100 -2.37 14.90 6.02
C VAL A 100 -3.35 15.27 7.12
N GLU A 101 -3.62 16.56 7.23
CA GLU A 101 -4.48 17.08 8.29
C GLU A 101 -5.64 17.87 7.72
N VAL A 102 -6.84 17.32 7.87
CA VAL A 102 -8.08 17.87 7.32
C VAL A 102 -8.79 18.66 8.40
N THR A 103 -8.99 19.95 8.15
CA THR A 103 -9.73 20.87 9.01
C THR A 103 -10.98 21.35 8.31
N ARG A 104 -12.14 21.27 8.98
CA ARG A 104 -13.36 21.91 8.48
C ARG A 104 -13.37 23.38 8.89
N ALA A 105 -13.89 24.22 8.00
CA ALA A 105 -14.15 25.62 8.33
C ALA A 105 -15.08 25.70 9.56
N LYS A 106 -14.91 26.75 10.38
CA LYS A 106 -15.77 26.97 11.55
C LYS A 106 -17.23 27.06 11.09
N HIS A 107 -18.11 26.31 11.74
CA HIS A 107 -19.55 26.45 11.56
C HIS A 107 -20.10 27.12 12.82
N PHE A 108 -20.71 28.29 12.69
CA PHE A 108 -21.19 29.11 13.82
C PHE A 108 -20.14 29.37 14.92
N GLY A 109 -18.88 29.62 14.55
CA GLY A 109 -17.80 29.89 15.51
C GLY A 109 -17.25 28.66 16.24
N ILE A 110 -17.87 27.49 16.07
CA ILE A 110 -17.42 26.22 16.67
C ILE A 110 -16.29 25.62 15.83
N ARG A 111 -15.17 25.30 16.48
CA ARG A 111 -14.03 24.61 15.86
C ARG A 111 -14.37 23.12 15.75
N MET A 112 -14.53 22.64 14.52
CA MET A 112 -14.76 21.21 14.26
C MET A 112 -13.47 20.41 14.50
N PRO A 113 -13.58 19.13 14.91
CA PRO A 113 -12.42 18.28 15.16
C PRO A 113 -11.58 18.08 13.89
N ARG A 114 -10.26 18.14 14.06
CA ARG A 114 -9.28 17.86 13.01
C ARG A 114 -9.22 16.37 12.75
N LYS A 115 -9.16 15.98 11.48
CA LYS A 115 -8.87 14.59 11.09
C LYS A 115 -7.42 14.51 10.61
N THR A 116 -6.61 13.68 11.25
CA THR A 116 -5.23 13.41 10.83
C THR A 116 -5.18 12.04 10.16
N LEU A 117 -4.56 11.98 8.98
CA LEU A 117 -4.43 10.80 8.14
C LEU A 117 -2.96 10.61 7.78
N MET A 118 -2.44 9.39 7.86
CA MET A 118 -1.16 9.05 7.25
C MET A 118 -1.38 8.53 5.84
N MET A 119 -0.63 9.05 4.88
CA MET A 119 -0.63 8.60 3.49
C MET A 119 0.76 8.11 3.10
N ASN A 120 0.84 7.10 2.24
CA ASN A 120 2.10 6.45 1.87
C ASN A 120 2.53 6.74 0.43
N ASN A 121 1.60 7.21 -0.42
CA ASN A 121 1.87 7.42 -1.83
C ASN A 121 1.38 8.79 -2.28
N TYR A 122 0.05 8.95 -2.41
CA TYR A 122 -0.56 10.21 -2.81
C TYR A 122 -1.88 10.46 -2.06
N ALA A 123 -2.35 11.70 -2.12
CA ALA A 123 -3.69 12.11 -1.72
C ALA A 123 -4.32 12.95 -2.84
N SER A 124 -5.58 12.69 -3.17
CA SER A 124 -6.29 13.37 -4.24
C SER A 124 -7.51 14.15 -3.75
N ILE A 125 -7.85 15.21 -4.48
CA ILE A 125 -9.04 16.04 -4.26
C ILE A 125 -9.62 16.42 -5.62
N GLY A 126 -10.92 16.24 -5.80
CA GLY A 126 -11.63 16.63 -7.01
C GLY A 126 -12.25 15.43 -7.74
N VAL A 127 -12.21 15.48 -9.07
CA VAL A 127 -12.89 14.51 -9.94
C VAL A 127 -12.28 13.11 -9.80
N ASP A 128 -10.95 13.02 -9.71
CA ASP A 128 -10.21 11.77 -9.49
C ASP A 128 -10.61 11.07 -8.17
N ALA A 129 -10.69 11.84 -7.08
CA ALA A 129 -11.12 11.37 -5.77
C ALA A 129 -12.58 10.93 -5.79
N LEU A 130 -13.44 11.65 -6.51
CA LEU A 130 -14.86 11.28 -6.67
C LEU A 130 -15.03 9.97 -7.45
N VAL A 131 -14.29 9.80 -8.56
CA VAL A 131 -14.33 8.55 -9.35
C VAL A 131 -13.82 7.39 -8.50
N THR A 132 -12.71 7.58 -7.78
CA THR A 132 -12.14 6.57 -6.87
C THR A 132 -13.11 6.20 -5.76
N LEU A 133 -13.78 7.18 -5.15
CA LEU A 133 -14.80 6.96 -4.12
C LEU A 133 -16.01 6.18 -4.67
N ASN A 134 -16.49 6.54 -5.86
CA ASN A 134 -17.60 5.84 -6.50
C ASN A 134 -17.23 4.42 -6.90
N PHE A 135 -16.00 4.20 -7.38
CA PHE A 135 -15.46 2.87 -7.62
C PHE A 135 -15.46 2.03 -6.34
N HIS A 136 -14.90 2.59 -5.26
CA HIS A 136 -14.82 1.92 -3.97
C HIS A 136 -16.19 1.53 -3.40
N ARG A 137 -17.16 2.45 -3.38
CA ARG A 137 -18.53 2.17 -2.92
C ARG A 137 -19.22 1.07 -3.73
N HIS A 138 -18.96 1.02 -5.03
CA HIS A 138 -19.53 -0.02 -5.89
C HIS A 138 -18.88 -1.38 -5.66
N ARG A 139 -17.58 -1.38 -5.35
CA ARG A 139 -16.85 -2.58 -4.93
C ARG A 139 -17.42 -3.14 -3.63
N GLU A 140 -17.68 -2.28 -2.65
CA GLU A 140 -18.27 -2.69 -1.38
C GLU A 140 -19.72 -3.19 -1.53
N SER A 141 -20.50 -2.61 -2.46
CA SER A 141 -21.90 -3.02 -2.62
C SER A 141 -22.10 -4.29 -3.44
N ARG A 142 -21.11 -4.72 -4.23
CA ARG A 142 -21.22 -5.92 -5.10
C ARG A 142 -19.93 -6.74 -5.13
N PRO A 143 -19.42 -7.21 -3.99
CA PRO A 143 -18.05 -7.70 -3.89
C PRO A 143 -17.77 -8.96 -4.73
N ILE A 144 -18.80 -9.80 -5.00
CA ILE A 144 -18.74 -10.93 -5.94
C ILE A 144 -18.24 -10.50 -7.34
N LEU A 145 -18.57 -9.30 -7.80
CA LEU A 145 -18.12 -8.79 -9.10
C LEU A 145 -16.65 -8.32 -9.11
N PHE A 146 -16.03 -8.15 -7.94
CA PHE A 146 -14.72 -7.53 -7.79
C PHE A 146 -13.62 -8.48 -7.30
N GLY A 147 -13.88 -9.79 -7.35
CA GLY A 147 -12.87 -10.82 -7.05
C GLY A 147 -11.70 -10.84 -8.04
N SER A 148 -11.87 -10.30 -9.25
CA SER A 148 -10.82 -10.27 -10.28
C SER A 148 -10.21 -8.89 -10.45
N ARG A 149 -8.87 -8.83 -10.44
CA ARG A 149 -8.10 -7.60 -10.68
C ARG A 149 -8.36 -6.99 -12.07
N LEU A 150 -8.55 -7.82 -13.09
CA LEU A 150 -8.88 -7.35 -14.45
C LEU A 150 -10.25 -6.69 -14.49
N ILE A 151 -11.26 -7.30 -13.84
CA ILE A 151 -12.60 -6.73 -13.74
C ILE A 151 -12.54 -5.40 -12.99
N ASN A 152 -11.79 -5.34 -11.89
CA ASN A 152 -11.62 -4.13 -11.10
C ASN A 152 -11.02 -2.99 -11.93
N LYS A 153 -9.96 -3.25 -12.71
CA LYS A 153 -9.36 -2.27 -13.62
C LYS A 153 -10.35 -1.79 -14.68
N ASN A 154 -11.10 -2.70 -15.30
CA ASN A 154 -12.09 -2.36 -16.33
C ASN A 154 -13.26 -1.52 -15.78
N VAL A 155 -13.77 -1.85 -14.59
CA VAL A 155 -14.83 -1.08 -13.93
C VAL A 155 -14.33 0.30 -13.50
N TYR A 156 -13.07 0.41 -13.07
CA TYR A 156 -12.47 1.72 -12.77
C TYR A 156 -12.36 2.57 -14.04
N LEU A 157 -11.79 2.02 -15.11
CA LEU A 157 -11.66 2.70 -16.41
C LEU A 157 -13.00 3.15 -16.97
N SER A 158 -14.03 2.29 -16.91
CA SER A 158 -15.37 2.67 -17.38
C SER A 158 -15.95 3.83 -16.58
N LYS A 159 -15.71 3.89 -15.26
CA LYS A 159 -16.12 5.04 -14.44
C LYS A 159 -15.35 6.31 -14.78
N VAL A 160 -14.05 6.24 -15.03
CA VAL A 160 -13.27 7.40 -15.47
C VAL A 160 -13.84 7.95 -16.78
N VAL A 161 -14.05 7.09 -17.77
CA VAL A 161 -14.55 7.46 -19.10
C VAL A 161 -15.97 8.02 -19.04
N LEU A 162 -16.89 7.36 -18.32
CA LEU A 162 -18.28 7.79 -18.22
C LEU A 162 -18.48 9.08 -17.42
N PHE A 163 -17.62 9.34 -16.43
CA PHE A 163 -17.76 10.50 -15.53
C PHE A 163 -17.02 11.74 -16.02
N THR A 164 -16.23 11.63 -17.10
CA THR A 164 -15.51 12.76 -17.73
C THR A 164 -15.96 13.05 -19.18
N PRO A 165 -17.27 13.24 -19.46
CA PRO A 165 -17.81 13.32 -20.83
C PRO A 165 -17.47 14.61 -21.61
N LYS A 166 -16.57 15.47 -21.11
CA LYS A 166 -16.23 16.77 -21.72
C LYS A 166 -14.76 16.95 -22.09
N TRP A 167 -13.89 15.98 -21.81
CA TRP A 167 -12.45 16.09 -22.07
C TRP A 167 -11.99 15.01 -23.07
N ASP A 168 -12.61 15.04 -24.26
CA ASP A 168 -12.67 13.94 -25.22
C ASP A 168 -11.37 13.51 -25.92
N ARG A 169 -10.19 14.09 -25.65
CA ARG A 169 -8.95 13.63 -26.33
C ARG A 169 -7.67 13.60 -25.50
N LEU A 170 -7.65 14.15 -24.29
CA LEU A 170 -6.40 14.31 -23.53
C LEU A 170 -6.35 13.52 -22.24
N VAL A 171 -7.48 13.24 -21.58
CA VAL A 171 -7.47 12.58 -20.25
C VAL A 171 -7.15 11.08 -20.34
N PRO A 172 -7.70 10.29 -21.29
CA PRO A 172 -7.29 8.90 -21.44
C PRO A 172 -5.82 8.78 -21.84
N LEU A 173 -5.35 9.68 -22.72
CA LEU A 173 -3.94 9.76 -23.10
C LEU A 173 -3.06 10.19 -21.92
N MET A 174 -3.49 11.15 -21.07
CA MET A 174 -2.75 11.57 -19.88
C MET A 174 -2.69 10.49 -18.82
N VAL A 175 -3.78 9.77 -18.55
CA VAL A 175 -3.80 8.67 -17.58
C VAL A 175 -2.89 7.53 -18.07
N PHE A 176 -2.96 7.20 -19.36
CA PHE A 176 -2.07 6.21 -19.99
C PHE A 176 -0.61 6.69 -20.06
N LEU A 177 -0.38 7.98 -20.30
CA LEU A 177 0.95 8.62 -20.27
C LEU A 177 1.51 8.76 -18.86
N VAL A 178 0.68 8.90 -17.82
CA VAL A 178 1.13 8.89 -16.41
C VAL A 178 1.46 7.45 -15.98
N GLU A 179 0.74 6.44 -16.46
CA GLU A 179 1.13 5.03 -16.29
C GLU A 179 2.44 4.68 -17.03
N LEU A 180 2.66 5.22 -18.23
CA LEU A 180 3.92 5.06 -18.99
C LEU A 180 5.07 5.94 -18.46
N ALA A 181 4.81 7.16 -18.00
CA ALA A 181 5.83 8.07 -17.46
C ALA A 181 6.19 7.75 -16.00
N GLY A 182 5.30 7.07 -15.26
CA GLY A 182 5.61 6.48 -13.96
C GLY A 182 6.68 5.40 -14.02
N GLN A 183 7.02 4.89 -15.23
CA GLN A 183 8.18 4.03 -15.46
C GLN A 183 9.48 4.81 -15.72
N LEU A 184 9.47 6.15 -15.84
CA LEU A 184 10.59 6.88 -16.46
C LEU A 184 11.10 8.13 -15.74
N LEU A 185 10.58 8.54 -14.58
CA LEU A 185 11.11 9.70 -13.87
C LEU A 185 11.08 9.53 -12.35
N PHE A 186 12.23 9.22 -11.75
CA PHE A 186 12.78 10.00 -10.63
C PHE A 186 14.31 10.01 -10.67
N TYR A 187 14.84 11.21 -10.88
CA TYR A 187 16.25 11.56 -10.92
C TYR A 187 16.78 11.71 -9.49
N SER A 188 17.95 11.13 -9.25
CA SER A 188 18.75 11.21 -8.03
C SER A 188 19.28 12.62 -7.75
N SER A 189 19.25 13.03 -6.47
CA SER A 189 20.18 13.96 -5.80
C SER A 189 19.64 14.17 -4.38
N SER A 190 20.38 14.09 -3.27
CA SER A 190 21.75 14.54 -3.02
C SER A 190 22.39 13.76 -1.85
N ASP A 191 23.72 13.84 -1.79
CA ASP A 191 24.65 13.12 -0.92
C ASP A 191 24.29 12.97 0.58
N SER A 192 24.45 11.75 1.10
CA SER A 192 25.00 11.52 2.44
C SER A 192 25.72 10.18 2.51
N ILE A 193 26.92 10.23 3.11
CA ILE A 193 27.98 9.22 3.08
C ILE A 193 27.96 8.32 4.34
N PHE A 194 28.38 7.05 4.18
CA PHE A 194 28.68 5.97 5.15
C PHE A 194 27.48 5.28 5.86
N SER A 195 27.43 3.97 6.16
CA SER A 195 28.25 2.79 5.85
C SER A 195 27.61 1.54 6.51
N ARG A 196 28.03 0.35 6.02
CA ARG A 196 28.11 -0.99 6.66
C ARG A 196 27.03 -2.02 6.28
N ILE A 197 27.47 -2.90 5.38
CA ILE A 197 26.98 -4.24 5.11
C ILE A 197 27.23 -5.10 6.35
N TYR A 198 26.18 -5.66 6.92
CA TYR A 198 26.27 -6.82 7.80
C TYR A 198 25.49 -7.96 7.13
N LYS A 199 26.22 -8.93 6.60
CA LYS A 199 25.66 -10.24 6.28
C LYS A 199 25.61 -10.99 7.60
N ASN A 200 24.47 -10.95 8.28
CA ASN A 200 24.21 -11.88 9.38
C ASN A 200 23.11 -12.82 8.94
N GLU A 201 23.55 -13.99 8.49
CA GLU A 201 22.72 -15.18 8.39
C GLU A 201 22.22 -15.51 9.81
N GLU A 202 20.99 -16.01 9.90
CA GLU A 202 20.29 -16.52 11.10
C GLU A 202 19.29 -15.56 11.80
N ASN A 203 18.02 -15.99 11.80
CA ASN A 203 16.83 -15.45 12.49
C ASN A 203 15.93 -14.45 11.76
N ILE A 204 15.71 -14.60 10.45
CA ILE A 204 14.55 -13.95 9.80
C ILE A 204 13.27 -14.68 10.26
N LYS A 205 12.53 -14.09 11.19
CA LYS A 205 11.18 -14.54 11.55
C LYS A 205 10.17 -13.83 10.66
N ILE A 206 9.53 -14.62 9.79
CA ILE A 206 8.57 -14.14 8.80
C ILE A 206 7.17 -14.16 9.41
N ILE A 207 6.60 -12.97 9.61
CA ILE A 207 5.18 -12.82 9.92
C ILE A 207 4.48 -12.46 8.62
N ILE A 208 3.53 -13.29 8.22
CA ILE A 208 2.71 -13.05 7.02
C ILE A 208 1.39 -12.46 7.49
N PHE A 209 1.12 -11.22 7.11
CA PHE A 209 -0.21 -10.61 7.22
C PHE A 209 -0.95 -10.80 5.91
N GLN A 210 -2.13 -11.38 5.97
CA GLN A 210 -2.98 -11.57 4.81
C GLN A 210 -4.34 -10.95 5.12
N ARG A 211 -4.90 -10.22 4.16
CA ARG A 211 -6.33 -9.89 4.20
C ARG A 211 -7.01 -10.76 3.15
N ASP A 212 -7.96 -11.58 3.58
CA ASP A 212 -8.67 -12.46 2.65
C ASP A 212 -9.35 -11.64 1.55
N ILE A 213 -9.04 -11.96 0.28
CA ILE A 213 -9.59 -11.26 -0.89
C ILE A 213 -10.92 -11.89 -1.32
N MET A 214 -11.23 -13.10 -0.82
CA MET A 214 -12.40 -13.89 -1.20
C MET A 214 -13.57 -13.83 -0.21
N ASN A 215 -13.40 -13.23 0.97
CA ASN A 215 -14.44 -13.10 2.00
C ASN A 215 -14.89 -11.64 2.22
N LEU A 216 -15.18 -10.93 1.12
CA LEU A 216 -16.01 -9.73 1.14
C LEU A 216 -17.23 -9.95 0.25
#